data_AF-A0A2G8S5C7-F1
#
_entry.id   AF-A0A2G8S5C7-F1
#
_cell.length_a   1.000
_cell.length_b   1.000
_cell.length_c   1.000
_cell.angle_alpha   90.00
_cell.angle_beta   90.00
_cell.angle_gamma   90.00
#
_symmetry.space_group_name_H-M   'P 1'
#
loop_
_entity.id
_entity.type
_entity.pdbx_description
1 polymer ?
#
loop_
_entity_poly.entity_id
_entity_poly.type
_entity_poly.pdbx_seq_one_letter_code
_entity_poly.pdbx_strand_id
1 'polypeptide(L)'
;MWREHTNAMNPNGTRYVVANPRNMKEVFRVERECLTAILLTMNNTATSVTIPIETAPLQEMSTIPWPRLRHLSLRGRFLDGTQTAALRAFLPTLPSLETLLVQAARPKHLGRPRLLGPLDSSSVHGASSSTASGSSSIVVQRLPTPPAILPHLRSLTIAYPSPEDTIFSINAELTELSLCDCPRFYNFFAYGGEHIGPQWGWNVPILNPSQCLSIMRRMPLSRLTKLELVYMVATTPSGNDSDLLTYIGTALPALAHLEIHRYRFHRTERVNHVAIAQALTAVKSLRTVRLNLDFHDDHGPYCGNNAKRERWRDTFMGQRGPEVLAIMQECPLLQHVALLYHGHPSATWVEFQTARCPGPRVVLEYDSEHVDSEPIRMQWLTT
;
A
#
# COMPACT_ATOMS: atom_id res chain seq x y z
N MET A 1 -2.84 11.91 6.74
CA MET A 1 -1.39 11.55 6.80
C MET A 1 -0.48 12.75 7.00
N TRP A 2 -0.73 13.87 6.33
CA TRP A 2 0.16 15.04 6.32
C TRP A 2 -0.11 16.06 7.45
N ARG A 3 -0.48 15.61 8.65
CA ARG A 3 -0.89 16.51 9.77
C ARG A 3 0.21 17.49 10.20
N GLU A 4 1.46 17.13 9.94
CA GLU A 4 2.66 17.85 10.36
C GLU A 4 3.19 18.82 9.29
N HIS A 5 2.78 18.64 8.03
CA HIS A 5 3.38 19.32 6.90
C HIS A 5 2.42 20.37 6.32
N THR A 6 2.88 21.62 6.28
CA THR A 6 2.32 22.67 5.43
C THR A 6 3.30 22.92 4.30
N ASN A 7 2.92 22.66 3.05
CA ASN A 7 3.78 22.95 1.91
C ASN A 7 3.51 24.37 1.41
N ALA A 8 4.58 25.15 1.20
CA ALA A 8 4.53 26.45 0.54
C ALA A 8 5.22 26.36 -0.83
N MET A 9 4.60 26.94 -1.85
CA MET A 9 5.18 27.01 -3.19
C MET A 9 6.24 28.11 -3.28
N ASN A 10 7.39 27.82 -3.90
CA ASN A 10 8.32 28.88 -4.31
C ASN A 10 7.71 29.63 -5.52
N PRO A 11 7.64 30.97 -5.51
CA PRO A 11 7.07 31.77 -6.61
C PRO A 11 7.67 31.47 -8.01
N ASN A 12 8.86 30.88 -8.08
CA ASN A 12 9.52 30.54 -9.35
C ASN A 12 9.21 29.13 -9.89
N GLY A 13 8.20 28.43 -9.33
CA GLY A 13 7.61 27.21 -9.92
C GLY A 13 8.52 25.98 -10.05
N THR A 14 9.73 26.02 -9.47
CA THR A 14 10.77 25.03 -9.78
C THR A 14 11.06 24.04 -8.65
N ARG A 15 10.73 24.34 -7.38
CA ARG A 15 10.90 23.41 -6.25
C ARG A 15 9.87 23.64 -5.13
N TYR A 16 9.34 22.55 -4.58
CA TYR A 16 8.54 22.55 -3.35
C TYR A 16 9.45 22.66 -2.13
N VAL A 17 9.12 23.54 -1.18
CA VAL A 17 9.79 23.59 0.13
C VAL A 17 8.83 23.02 1.16
N VAL A 18 9.20 21.90 1.77
CA VAL A 18 8.48 21.37 2.93
C VAL A 18 8.84 22.27 4.11
N ALA A 19 7.85 22.99 4.66
CA ALA A 19 8.07 23.75 5.89
C ALA A 19 8.48 22.80 7.02
N ASN A 20 9.23 23.34 8.00
CA ASN A 20 9.61 22.56 9.18
C ASN A 20 8.37 21.88 9.78
N PRO A 21 8.39 20.55 9.98
CA PRO A 21 7.24 19.84 10.49
C PRO A 21 6.86 20.38 11.87
N ARG A 22 5.56 20.58 12.10
CA ARG A 22 5.04 21.02 13.40
C ARG A 22 5.38 19.98 14.46
N ASN A 23 5.80 20.41 15.67
CA ASN A 23 5.96 19.49 16.79
C ASN A 23 4.59 19.01 17.28
N MET A 24 4.29 17.72 17.07
CA MET A 24 3.00 17.12 17.41
C MET A 24 2.99 16.37 18.74
N LYS A 25 4.08 16.41 19.53
CA LYS A 25 4.23 15.57 20.72
C LYS A 25 3.09 15.76 21.73
N GLU A 26 2.79 17.00 22.11
CA GLU A 26 1.69 17.27 23.05
C GLU A 26 0.31 16.97 22.44
N VAL A 27 0.12 17.25 21.15
CA VAL A 27 -1.13 16.91 20.45
C VAL A 27 -1.37 15.41 20.49
N PHE A 28 -0.34 14.61 20.21
CA PHE A 28 -0.42 13.15 20.27
C PHE A 28 -0.65 12.63 21.68
N ARG A 29 -0.02 13.23 22.69
CA ARG A 29 -0.25 12.85 24.09
C ARG A 29 -1.71 13.06 24.50
N VAL A 30 -2.24 14.26 24.27
CA VAL A 30 -3.64 14.59 24.61
C VAL A 30 -4.62 13.75 23.81
N GLU A 31 -4.40 13.60 22.50
CA GLU A 31 -5.26 12.78 21.63
C GLU A 31 -5.28 11.32 22.09
N ARG A 32 -4.12 10.76 22.47
CA ARG A 32 -4.03 9.40 23.04
C ARG A 32 -4.82 9.29 24.34
N GLU A 33 -4.67 10.23 25.28
CA GLU A 33 -5.40 10.22 26.55
C GLU A 33 -6.92 10.23 26.33
N CYS A 34 -7.41 11.08 25.43
CA CYS A 34 -8.82 11.12 25.06
C CYS A 34 -9.28 9.81 24.40
N LEU A 35 -8.52 9.27 23.44
CA LEU A 35 -8.84 8.02 22.77
C LEU A 35 -8.87 6.84 23.75
N THR A 36 -7.94 6.76 24.70
CA THR A 36 -7.94 5.73 25.75
C THR A 36 -9.22 5.79 26.57
N ALA A 37 -9.59 6.97 27.07
CA ALA A 37 -10.79 7.13 27.90
C ALA A 37 -12.06 6.71 27.16
N ILE A 38 -12.18 7.02 25.87
CA ILE A 38 -13.34 6.67 25.06
C ILE A 38 -13.33 5.18 24.70
N LEU A 39 -12.26 4.70 24.06
CA LEU A 39 -12.21 3.36 23.47
C LEU A 39 -12.39 2.26 24.52
N LEU A 40 -11.74 2.38 25.68
CA LEU A 40 -11.82 1.34 26.71
C LEU A 40 -13.24 1.19 27.28
N THR A 41 -14.06 2.25 27.26
CA THR A 41 -15.47 2.17 27.70
C THR A 41 -16.39 1.48 26.69
N MET A 42 -15.94 1.33 25.44
CA MET A 42 -16.73 0.76 24.34
C MET A 42 -16.33 -0.68 24.00
N ASN A 43 -15.42 -1.30 24.74
CA ASN A 43 -14.83 -2.60 24.42
C ASN A 43 -15.87 -3.72 24.19
N ASN A 44 -16.99 -3.68 24.93
CA ASN A 44 -18.07 -4.67 24.83
C ASN A 44 -19.10 -4.38 23.72
N THR A 45 -19.10 -3.18 23.14
CA THR A 45 -20.12 -2.72 22.18
C THR A 45 -19.55 -2.40 20.81
N ALA A 46 -18.30 -1.94 20.73
CA ALA A 46 -17.66 -1.54 19.50
C ALA A 46 -17.53 -2.70 18.51
N THR A 47 -18.07 -2.50 17.31
CA THR A 47 -17.95 -3.44 16.18
C THR A 47 -16.96 -2.97 15.13
N SER A 48 -16.74 -1.66 15.03
CA SER A 48 -15.83 -1.02 14.09
C SER A 48 -15.06 0.11 14.77
N VAL A 49 -13.74 0.12 14.64
CA VAL A 49 -12.85 1.15 15.17
C VAL A 49 -11.91 1.60 14.06
N THR A 50 -11.96 2.90 13.75
CA THR A 50 -11.01 3.57 12.86
C THR A 50 -10.30 4.67 13.61
N ILE A 51 -8.99 4.54 13.80
CA ILE A 51 -8.19 5.47 14.60
C ILE A 51 -6.81 5.72 13.98
N PRO A 52 -6.22 6.91 14.21
CA PRO A 52 -4.82 7.15 13.88
C PRO A 52 -3.90 6.23 14.69
N ILE A 53 -2.93 5.59 14.03
CA ILE A 53 -2.03 4.65 14.69
C ILE A 53 -1.09 5.38 15.67
N GLU A 54 -0.71 6.63 15.38
CA GLU A 54 0.14 7.52 16.19
C GLU A 54 -0.33 7.61 17.64
N THR A 55 -1.65 7.59 17.84
CA THR A 55 -2.30 7.84 19.13
C THR A 55 -3.21 6.71 19.56
N ALA A 56 -3.25 5.61 18.80
CA ALA A 56 -4.00 4.42 19.15
C ALA A 56 -3.48 3.80 20.47
N PRO A 57 -4.34 3.60 21.48
CA PRO A 57 -3.97 3.02 22.77
C PRO A 57 -3.93 1.48 22.70
N LEU A 58 -3.19 0.95 21.72
CA LEU A 58 -3.18 -0.48 21.38
C LEU A 58 -2.73 -1.37 22.53
N GLN A 59 -1.82 -0.87 23.36
CA GLN A 59 -1.33 -1.61 24.52
C GLN A 59 -2.44 -1.74 25.55
N GLU A 60 -3.14 -0.66 25.88
CA GLU A 60 -4.26 -0.64 26.80
C GLU A 60 -5.43 -1.47 26.25
N MET A 61 -5.72 -1.34 24.96
CA MET A 61 -6.74 -2.14 24.28
C MET A 61 -6.44 -3.64 24.37
N SER A 62 -5.17 -4.06 24.33
CA SER A 62 -4.77 -5.47 24.47
C SER A 62 -4.98 -6.06 25.87
N THR A 63 -5.22 -5.22 26.88
CA THR A 63 -5.44 -5.68 28.27
C THR A 63 -6.88 -6.03 28.60
N ILE A 64 -7.82 -5.71 27.71
CA ILE A 64 -9.26 -5.94 27.90
C ILE A 64 -9.86 -6.68 26.70
N PRO A 65 -10.94 -7.46 26.88
CA PRO A 65 -11.54 -8.19 25.77
C PRO A 65 -12.35 -7.27 24.84
N TRP A 66 -12.31 -7.57 23.54
CA TRP A 66 -13.07 -6.90 22.48
C TRP A 66 -13.95 -7.89 21.71
N PRO A 67 -14.97 -8.50 22.36
CA PRO A 67 -15.68 -9.66 21.81
C PRO A 67 -16.45 -9.36 20.52
N ARG A 68 -16.86 -8.11 20.32
CA ARG A 68 -17.69 -7.69 19.18
C ARG A 68 -16.92 -6.97 18.08
N LEU A 69 -15.63 -6.69 18.26
CA LEU A 69 -14.85 -5.92 17.30
C LEU A 69 -14.60 -6.76 16.03
N ARG A 70 -15.15 -6.28 14.91
CA ARG A 70 -15.07 -6.92 13.59
C ARG A 70 -14.20 -6.16 12.62
N HIS A 71 -14.16 -4.83 12.72
CA HIS A 71 -13.38 -3.99 11.81
C HIS A 71 -12.39 -3.12 12.59
N LEU A 72 -11.10 -3.28 12.30
CA LEU A 72 -10.04 -2.46 12.87
C LEU A 72 -9.28 -1.76 11.73
N SER A 73 -9.29 -0.43 11.75
CA SER A 73 -8.62 0.41 10.76
C SER A 73 -7.66 1.37 11.45
N LEU A 74 -6.38 1.24 11.11
CA LEU A 74 -5.28 2.00 11.65
C LEU A 74 -4.60 2.74 10.51
N ARG A 75 -4.67 4.08 10.55
CA ARG A 75 -4.13 4.95 9.51
C ARG A 75 -3.13 5.94 10.10
N GLY A 76 -2.26 6.50 9.28
CA GLY A 76 -1.33 7.56 9.73
C GLY A 76 0.12 7.16 9.59
N ARG A 77 0.91 7.25 10.67
CA ARG A 77 2.33 6.89 10.70
C ARG A 77 2.72 6.19 12.00
N PHE A 78 3.65 5.25 11.91
CA PHE A 78 4.35 4.76 13.10
C PHE A 78 5.24 5.88 13.67
N LEU A 79 5.29 5.97 15.00
CA LEU A 79 6.20 6.83 15.76
C LEU A 79 7.44 6.04 16.16
N ASP A 80 7.26 4.82 16.64
CA ASP A 80 8.34 3.93 17.08
C ASP A 80 7.96 2.44 17.00
N GLY A 81 8.83 1.56 17.47
CA GLY A 81 8.62 0.11 17.46
C GLY A 81 7.57 -0.40 18.47
N THR A 82 7.21 0.39 19.48
CA THR A 82 6.28 -0.04 20.55
C THR A 82 4.88 -0.28 20.00
N GLN A 83 4.44 0.53 19.04
CA GLN A 83 3.13 0.35 18.38
C GLN A 83 3.05 -0.96 17.61
N THR A 84 4.14 -1.38 16.95
CA THR A 84 4.17 -2.69 16.28
C THR A 84 4.11 -3.83 17.29
N ALA A 85 4.78 -3.69 18.44
CA ALA A 85 4.69 -4.67 19.53
C ALA A 85 3.28 -4.74 20.14
N ALA A 86 2.64 -3.58 20.35
CA ALA A 86 1.27 -3.50 20.86
C ALA A 86 0.26 -4.11 19.88
N LEU A 87 0.40 -3.89 18.57
CA LEU A 87 -0.43 -4.57 17.57
C LEU A 87 -0.30 -6.08 17.64
N ARG A 88 0.94 -6.57 17.77
CA ARG A 88 1.20 -8.00 17.85
C ARG A 88 0.56 -8.64 19.09
N ALA A 89 0.53 -7.92 20.21
CA ALA A 89 -0.16 -8.36 21.42
C ALA A 89 -1.69 -8.27 21.28
N PHE A 90 -2.18 -7.24 20.58
CA PHE A 90 -3.61 -6.96 20.47
C PHE A 90 -4.34 -7.87 19.48
N LEU A 91 -3.80 -8.10 18.28
CA LEU A 91 -4.49 -8.84 17.22
C LEU A 91 -4.98 -10.23 17.64
N PRO A 92 -4.20 -11.06 18.37
CA PRO A 92 -4.66 -12.37 18.84
C PRO A 92 -5.85 -12.30 19.82
N THR A 93 -6.14 -11.14 20.42
CA THR A 93 -7.25 -10.94 21.36
C THR A 93 -8.58 -10.62 20.68
N LEU A 94 -8.62 -10.59 19.34
CA LEU A 94 -9.77 -10.17 18.53
C LEU A 94 -10.44 -11.39 17.86
N PRO A 95 -11.26 -12.17 18.59
CA PRO A 95 -11.79 -13.43 18.08
C PRO A 95 -12.71 -13.24 16.88
N SER A 96 -13.40 -12.10 16.80
CA SER A 96 -14.43 -11.80 15.80
C SER A 96 -13.91 -10.91 14.66
N LEU A 97 -12.60 -10.71 14.52
CA LEU A 97 -12.05 -9.78 13.55
C LEU A 97 -12.31 -10.27 12.11
N GLU A 98 -13.01 -9.45 11.33
CA GLU A 98 -13.38 -9.68 9.93
C GLU A 98 -12.54 -8.82 8.97
N THR A 99 -12.20 -7.59 9.38
CA THR A 99 -11.43 -6.63 8.57
C THR A 99 -10.28 -6.05 9.38
N LEU A 100 -9.07 -6.13 8.82
CA LEU A 100 -7.89 -5.48 9.36
C LEU A 100 -7.26 -4.57 8.29
N LEU A 101 -7.19 -3.28 8.59
CA LEU A 101 -6.48 -2.28 7.78
C LEU A 101 -5.38 -1.64 8.62
N VAL A 102 -4.12 -1.79 8.18
CA VAL A 102 -2.95 -1.11 8.74
C VAL A 102 -2.26 -0.35 7.63
N GLN A 103 -2.68 0.89 7.41
CA GLN A 103 -2.19 1.75 6.35
C GLN A 103 -1.44 2.93 6.97
N ALA A 104 -0.18 2.67 7.34
CA ALA A 104 0.65 3.63 8.05
C ALA A 104 2.03 3.83 7.43
N ALA A 105 2.44 5.09 7.33
CA ALA A 105 3.79 5.48 6.93
C ALA A 105 4.83 5.08 7.99
N ARG A 106 6.06 4.85 7.55
CA ARG A 106 7.13 4.33 8.41
C ARG A 106 8.33 5.27 8.45
N PRO A 107 8.73 5.77 9.63
CA PRO A 107 10.00 6.44 9.80
C PRO A 107 11.19 5.56 9.34
N LYS A 108 12.23 6.21 8.81
CA LYS A 108 13.46 5.57 8.27
C LYS A 108 14.08 4.53 9.19
N HIS A 109 14.04 4.78 10.50
CA HIS A 109 14.72 3.96 11.50
C HIS A 109 13.92 2.70 11.88
N LEU A 110 12.66 2.58 11.46
CA LEU A 110 11.84 1.40 11.74
C LEU A 110 11.93 0.41 10.59
N GLY A 111 12.05 -0.89 10.90
CA GLY A 111 12.17 -2.01 9.94
C GLY A 111 10.94 -2.25 9.08
N ARG A 112 10.53 -3.50 8.80
CA ARG A 112 9.16 -3.80 8.31
C ARG A 112 8.28 -4.19 9.51
N PRO A 113 6.96 -3.92 9.52
CA PRO A 113 6.10 -4.34 10.62
C PRO A 113 5.91 -5.86 10.51
N ARG A 114 6.03 -6.54 11.64
CA ARG A 114 5.58 -7.93 11.79
C ARG A 114 4.38 -7.91 12.72
N LEU A 115 3.18 -7.93 12.15
CA LEU A 115 1.92 -7.87 12.86
C LEU A 115 1.66 -9.14 13.67
N LEU A 116 2.10 -10.29 13.16
CA LEU A 116 2.10 -11.56 13.89
C LEU A 116 3.50 -12.20 13.84
N GLY A 117 3.72 -13.18 14.73
CA GLY A 117 4.93 -14.00 14.75
C GLY A 117 6.04 -13.47 15.67
N PRO A 118 7.04 -14.31 15.97
CA PRO A 118 8.03 -14.01 16.98
C PRO A 118 9.03 -12.95 16.52
N LEU A 119 9.46 -12.08 17.45
CA LEU A 119 10.49 -11.08 17.22
C LEU A 119 11.80 -11.78 16.83
N ASP A 120 12.43 -11.36 15.74
CA ASP A 120 13.84 -11.68 15.54
C ASP A 120 14.65 -10.84 16.53
N SER A 121 15.44 -11.53 17.36
CA SER A 121 16.35 -10.94 18.36
C SER A 121 17.42 -10.01 17.76
N SER A 122 17.48 -9.88 16.43
CA SER A 122 18.46 -9.06 15.71
C SER A 122 18.10 -7.57 15.61
N SER A 123 16.92 -7.14 16.06
CA SER A 123 16.48 -5.73 15.96
C SER A 123 16.77 -4.85 17.19
N VAL A 124 17.50 -5.36 18.19
CA VAL A 124 17.83 -4.62 19.43
C VAL A 124 19.24 -4.03 19.46
N HIS A 125 20.15 -4.40 18.55
CA HIS A 125 21.54 -3.91 18.61
C HIS A 125 21.86 -2.89 17.53
N GLY A 126 21.60 -1.62 17.86
CA GLY A 126 22.37 -0.51 17.32
C GLY A 126 23.78 -0.51 17.92
N ALA A 127 24.77 -0.46 17.04
CA ALA A 127 26.16 -0.03 17.24
C ALA A 127 27.01 -0.67 18.36
N SER A 128 27.83 -1.67 17.99
CA SER A 128 29.25 -1.69 18.37
C SER A 128 30.05 -2.66 17.51
N SER A 129 31.27 -2.24 17.22
CA SER A 129 32.30 -2.79 16.34
C SER A 129 32.78 -4.21 16.65
N SER A 130 33.11 -4.94 15.57
CA SER A 130 34.13 -5.99 15.41
C SER A 130 34.76 -6.67 16.63
N THR A 131 34.69 -8.00 16.69
CA THR A 131 35.85 -8.91 16.58
C THR A 131 35.35 -10.33 16.28
N ALA A 132 36.14 -11.08 15.50
CA ALA A 132 35.87 -12.45 15.10
C ALA A 132 36.10 -13.43 16.27
N SER A 133 35.25 -14.46 16.38
CA SER A 133 35.65 -15.80 16.81
C SER A 133 34.52 -16.78 16.52
N GLY A 134 34.85 -17.92 15.93
CA GLY A 134 33.90 -18.97 15.61
C GLY A 134 33.37 -19.67 16.86
N SER A 135 32.11 -20.11 16.81
CA SER A 135 31.62 -21.25 17.58
C SER A 135 30.25 -21.70 17.08
N SER A 136 30.21 -22.99 16.79
CA SER A 136 29.10 -23.92 16.57
C SER A 136 27.68 -23.40 16.73
N SER A 137 26.92 -23.41 15.63
CA SER A 137 25.47 -23.20 15.62
C SER A 137 24.76 -24.39 16.26
N ILE A 138 24.33 -24.22 17.51
CA ILE A 138 23.26 -25.03 18.09
C ILE A 138 21.97 -24.68 17.33
N VAL A 139 21.48 -25.60 16.53
CA VAL A 139 20.15 -25.52 15.91
C VAL A 139 19.13 -25.66 17.05
N VAL A 140 18.75 -24.54 17.66
CA VAL A 140 17.54 -24.49 18.48
C VAL A 140 16.37 -24.63 17.53
N GLN A 141 15.84 -25.85 17.45
CA GLN A 141 14.64 -26.17 16.71
C GLN A 141 13.50 -25.34 17.31
N ARG A 142 13.14 -24.24 16.64
CA ARG A 142 12.10 -23.31 17.07
C ARG A 142 10.78 -24.09 17.08
N LEU A 143 10.21 -24.31 18.27
CA LEU A 143 8.86 -24.86 18.40
C LEU A 143 7.91 -24.00 17.55
N PRO A 144 7.03 -24.60 16.71
CA PRO A 144 6.05 -23.83 15.96
C PRO A 144 5.19 -23.06 16.95
N THR A 145 5.30 -21.73 16.95
CA THR A 145 4.33 -20.89 17.64
C THR A 145 2.99 -21.20 16.97
N PRO A 146 1.94 -21.60 17.72
CA PRO A 146 0.65 -21.90 17.10
C PRO A 146 0.24 -20.66 16.30
N PRO A 147 -0.16 -20.81 15.02
CA PRO A 147 -0.54 -19.68 14.20
C PRO A 147 -1.65 -18.93 14.94
N ALA A 148 -1.44 -17.63 15.17
CA ALA A 148 -2.49 -16.80 15.73
C ALA A 148 -3.72 -16.90 14.82
N ILE A 149 -4.82 -17.41 15.38
CA ILE A 149 -6.00 -17.75 14.59
C ILE A 149 -6.88 -16.50 14.54
N LEU A 150 -7.00 -15.91 13.36
CA LEU A 150 -8.01 -14.89 13.04
C LEU A 150 -9.05 -15.55 12.10
N PRO A 151 -9.89 -16.48 12.59
CA PRO A 151 -10.64 -17.42 11.74
C PRO A 151 -11.73 -16.72 10.91
N HIS A 152 -12.18 -15.55 11.39
CA HIS A 152 -13.20 -14.74 10.74
C HIS A 152 -12.64 -13.69 9.79
N LEU A 153 -11.32 -13.55 9.67
CA LEU A 153 -10.73 -12.53 8.81
C LEU A 153 -11.11 -12.77 7.35
N ARG A 154 -11.61 -11.73 6.68
CA ARG A 154 -12.03 -11.73 5.27
C ARG A 154 -11.35 -10.64 4.45
N SER A 155 -10.99 -9.52 5.07
CA SER A 155 -10.33 -8.39 4.41
C SER A 155 -9.06 -8.00 5.14
N LEU A 156 -7.94 -7.95 4.42
CA LEU A 156 -6.62 -7.62 4.95
C LEU A 156 -5.94 -6.55 4.09
N THR A 157 -5.65 -5.40 4.68
CA THR A 157 -4.87 -4.32 4.06
C THR A 157 -3.65 -4.02 4.93
N ILE A 158 -2.45 -4.14 4.37
CA ILE A 158 -1.20 -3.80 5.08
C ILE A 158 -0.33 -2.94 4.16
N ALA A 159 0.08 -1.77 4.66
CA ALA A 159 1.09 -0.95 4.03
C ALA A 159 2.51 -1.41 4.42
N TYR A 160 3.40 -1.49 3.43
CA TYR A 160 4.79 -1.94 3.59
C TYR A 160 4.94 -3.26 4.35
N PRO A 161 4.23 -4.32 3.95
CA PRO A 161 4.20 -5.59 4.69
C PRO A 161 5.59 -6.23 4.79
N SER A 162 5.84 -6.96 5.87
CA SER A 162 6.98 -7.87 5.95
C SER A 162 6.69 -9.15 5.16
N PRO A 163 7.48 -9.54 4.15
CA PRO A 163 7.30 -10.82 3.47
C PRO A 163 7.25 -11.99 4.44
N GLU A 164 8.05 -11.97 5.50
CA GLU A 164 8.12 -13.06 6.48
C GLU A 164 7.14 -12.93 7.65
N ASP A 165 6.10 -12.08 7.53
CA ASP A 165 5.07 -11.98 8.57
C ASP A 165 4.21 -13.25 8.60
N THR A 166 3.92 -13.76 9.81
CA THR A 166 3.08 -14.96 9.96
C THR A 166 1.60 -14.64 9.76
N ILE A 167 1.21 -13.37 9.66
CA ILE A 167 -0.15 -12.99 9.24
C ILE A 167 -0.50 -13.52 7.86
N PHE A 168 0.49 -13.77 7.01
CA PHE A 168 0.32 -14.38 5.69
C PHE A 168 0.34 -15.92 5.72
N SER A 169 0.27 -16.51 6.91
CA SER A 169 0.19 -17.96 7.11
C SER A 169 -0.98 -18.35 8.02
N ILE A 170 -1.88 -17.39 8.29
CA ILE A 170 -3.13 -17.68 8.99
C ILE A 170 -4.06 -18.48 8.06
N ASN A 171 -4.84 -19.37 8.66
CA ASN A 171 -5.87 -20.10 7.93
C ASN A 171 -7.16 -19.26 7.88
N ALA A 172 -7.21 -18.30 6.97
CA ALA A 172 -8.37 -17.42 6.76
C ALA A 172 -8.73 -17.34 5.27
N GLU A 173 -9.99 -17.59 4.96
CA GLU A 173 -10.54 -17.48 3.60
C GLU A 173 -10.79 -16.00 3.25
N LEU A 174 -9.76 -15.32 2.77
CA LEU A 174 -9.86 -13.90 2.41
C LEU A 174 -10.69 -13.69 1.13
N THR A 175 -11.53 -12.66 1.16
CA THR A 175 -12.23 -12.11 -0.01
C THR A 175 -11.55 -10.86 -0.55
N GLU A 176 -10.77 -10.17 0.28
CA GLU A 176 -10.02 -8.96 -0.09
C GLU A 176 -8.60 -8.97 0.49
N LEU A 177 -7.63 -8.58 -0.34
CA LEU A 177 -6.22 -8.47 0.05
C LEU A 177 -5.61 -7.22 -0.61
N SER A 178 -5.03 -6.35 0.21
CA SER A 178 -4.24 -5.20 -0.25
C SER A 178 -2.84 -5.22 0.37
N LEU A 179 -1.83 -5.45 -0.46
CA LEU A 179 -0.42 -5.32 -0.08
C LEU A 179 0.09 -3.99 -0.66
N CYS A 180 -0.02 -2.92 0.11
CA CYS A 180 0.07 -1.55 -0.41
C CYS A 180 1.27 -0.75 0.14
N ASP A 181 1.36 0.50 -0.30
CA ASP A 181 2.24 1.56 0.22
C ASP A 181 1.41 2.65 0.92
N CYS A 182 2.05 3.43 1.78
CA CYS A 182 1.37 4.51 2.52
C CYS A 182 2.38 5.56 3.01
N PRO A 183 2.41 6.79 2.47
CA PRO A 183 1.63 7.27 1.33
C PRO A 183 2.01 6.53 0.04
N ARG A 184 1.21 6.74 -1.01
CA ARG A 184 1.55 6.25 -2.34
C ARG A 184 2.96 6.69 -2.73
N PHE A 185 3.76 5.73 -3.19
CA PHE A 185 5.18 5.91 -3.45
C PHE A 185 5.41 6.97 -4.54
N TYR A 186 4.48 7.08 -5.50
CA TYR A 186 4.61 8.10 -6.53
C TYR A 186 4.66 9.52 -5.97
N ASN A 187 4.02 9.79 -4.81
CA ASN A 187 4.05 11.11 -4.20
C ASN A 187 5.48 11.53 -3.83
N PHE A 188 6.39 10.60 -3.51
CA PHE A 188 7.77 10.95 -3.19
C PHE A 188 8.57 11.48 -4.39
N PHE A 189 8.18 11.16 -5.63
CA PHE A 189 8.84 11.70 -6.82
C PHE A 189 8.62 13.21 -6.98
N ALA A 190 7.49 13.73 -6.50
CA ALA A 190 7.18 15.15 -6.57
C ALA A 190 8.05 16.03 -5.66
N TYR A 191 8.62 15.44 -4.59
CA TYR A 191 9.37 16.19 -3.58
C TYR A 191 10.89 16.12 -3.75
N GLY A 192 11.45 15.13 -4.46
CA GLY A 192 12.86 14.75 -4.27
C GLY A 192 13.77 14.68 -5.49
N GLY A 193 13.27 14.72 -6.73
CA GLY A 193 14.11 14.32 -7.87
C GLY A 193 14.68 12.90 -7.70
N GLU A 194 15.85 12.60 -8.27
CA GLU A 194 16.53 11.29 -8.20
C GLU A 194 17.02 10.88 -6.79
N HIS A 195 16.63 11.63 -5.74
CA HIS A 195 17.11 11.46 -4.38
C HIS A 195 15.94 10.99 -3.48
N ILE A 196 15.36 9.84 -3.79
CA ILE A 196 14.26 9.25 -3.02
C ILE A 196 14.81 8.30 -1.98
N GLY A 197 14.25 8.37 -0.77
CA GLY A 197 14.47 7.40 0.29
C GLY A 197 14.93 8.04 1.61
N PRO A 198 15.90 7.45 2.31
CA PRO A 198 16.19 7.76 3.71
C PRO A 198 16.57 9.22 4.03
N GLN A 199 16.88 10.06 3.04
CA GLN A 199 17.06 11.50 3.26
C GLN A 199 15.77 12.24 3.69
N TRP A 200 14.59 11.70 3.39
CA TRP A 200 13.30 12.29 3.76
C TRP A 200 12.72 11.75 5.07
N GLY A 201 13.49 10.94 5.81
CA GLY A 201 13.07 10.42 7.11
C GLY A 201 12.05 9.27 7.04
N TRP A 202 11.73 8.74 5.85
CA TRP A 202 10.81 7.62 5.66
C TRP A 202 11.53 6.34 5.21
N ASN A 203 11.06 5.19 5.70
CA ASN A 203 11.39 3.87 5.20
C ASN A 203 10.27 3.42 4.25
N VAL A 204 10.58 3.22 2.98
CA VAL A 204 9.62 2.85 1.93
C VAL A 204 9.99 1.49 1.33
N PRO A 205 9.92 0.39 2.11
CA PRO A 205 10.39 -0.90 1.66
C PRO A 205 9.32 -1.55 0.76
N ILE A 206 9.21 -1.07 -0.49
CA ILE A 206 8.31 -1.64 -1.50
C ILE A 206 8.69 -3.12 -1.73
N LEU A 207 7.69 -3.97 -1.92
CA LEU A 207 7.92 -5.38 -2.25
C LEU A 207 8.46 -5.49 -3.68
N ASN A 208 9.28 -6.50 -3.93
CA ASN A 208 9.55 -6.93 -5.30
C ASN A 208 8.53 -8.04 -5.72
N PRO A 209 8.44 -8.39 -7.02
CA PRO A 209 7.47 -9.39 -7.50
C PRO A 209 7.58 -10.76 -6.82
N SER A 210 8.80 -11.23 -6.54
CA SER A 210 9.01 -12.54 -5.90
C SER A 210 8.57 -12.55 -4.43
N GLN A 211 8.71 -11.43 -3.72
CA GLN A 211 8.18 -11.25 -2.37
C GLN A 211 6.64 -11.22 -2.36
N CYS A 212 5.99 -10.52 -3.31
CA CYS A 212 4.53 -10.57 -3.47
C CYS A 212 4.06 -12.02 -3.70
N LEU A 213 4.72 -12.72 -4.63
CA LEU A 213 4.40 -14.10 -4.95
C LEU A 213 4.59 -15.05 -3.75
N SER A 214 5.66 -14.87 -2.98
CA SER A 214 5.93 -15.65 -1.76
C SER A 214 4.85 -15.44 -0.69
N ILE A 215 4.36 -14.21 -0.52
CA ILE A 215 3.22 -13.93 0.37
C ILE A 215 1.97 -14.65 -0.14
N MET A 216 1.59 -14.42 -1.39
CA MET A 216 0.34 -14.95 -1.95
C MET A 216 0.30 -16.48 -1.96
N ARG A 217 1.42 -17.16 -2.23
CA ARG A 217 1.51 -18.63 -2.22
C ARG A 217 1.34 -19.26 -0.84
N ARG A 218 1.54 -18.51 0.25
CA ARG A 218 1.33 -19.01 1.62
C ARG A 218 -0.10 -18.83 2.11
N MET A 219 -0.96 -18.15 1.36
CA MET A 219 -2.31 -17.83 1.75
C MET A 219 -3.35 -18.64 0.94
N PRO A 220 -4.46 -19.07 1.56
CA PRO A 220 -5.59 -19.67 0.84
C PRO A 220 -6.43 -18.57 0.16
N LEU A 221 -6.12 -18.26 -1.11
CA LEU A 221 -6.73 -17.16 -1.86
C LEU A 221 -7.83 -17.61 -2.87
N SER A 222 -8.40 -18.80 -2.68
CA SER A 222 -9.39 -19.37 -3.63
C SER A 222 -10.68 -18.55 -3.75
N ARG A 223 -11.05 -17.83 -2.68
CA ARG A 223 -12.23 -16.96 -2.59
C ARG A 223 -11.93 -15.47 -2.78
N LEU A 224 -10.68 -15.13 -3.13
CA LEU A 224 -10.27 -13.74 -3.26
C LEU A 224 -10.97 -13.07 -4.44
N THR A 225 -11.75 -12.03 -4.15
CA THR A 225 -12.51 -11.27 -5.16
C THR A 225 -11.88 -9.91 -5.48
N LYS A 226 -11.14 -9.35 -4.53
CA LYS A 226 -10.45 -8.06 -4.66
C LYS A 226 -8.98 -8.18 -4.27
N LEU A 227 -8.09 -7.75 -5.16
CA LEU A 227 -6.66 -7.73 -4.94
C LEU A 227 -6.09 -6.36 -5.29
N GLU A 228 -5.32 -5.80 -4.36
CA GLU A 228 -4.45 -4.65 -4.61
C GLU A 228 -3.00 -5.07 -4.33
N LEU A 229 -2.11 -4.78 -5.28
CA LEU A 229 -0.68 -5.04 -5.16
C LEU A 229 0.15 -3.82 -5.50
N VAL A 230 1.05 -3.46 -4.58
CA VAL A 230 2.11 -2.49 -4.80
C VAL A 230 3.45 -3.21 -4.84
N TYR A 231 4.18 -3.08 -5.94
CA TYR A 231 5.51 -3.67 -6.07
C TYR A 231 6.43 -2.84 -6.97
N MET A 232 7.74 -3.10 -6.85
CA MET A 232 8.79 -2.48 -7.64
C MET A 232 9.60 -3.55 -8.36
N VAL A 233 9.75 -3.41 -9.68
CA VAL A 233 10.53 -4.37 -10.48
C VAL A 233 12.01 -4.00 -10.42
N ALA A 234 12.82 -4.92 -9.91
CA ALA A 234 14.27 -4.76 -9.77
C ALA A 234 14.99 -5.01 -11.11
N THR A 235 16.23 -4.51 -11.20
CA THR A 235 16.96 -4.35 -12.47
C THR A 235 17.83 -5.54 -12.84
N THR A 236 17.57 -6.71 -12.26
CA THR A 236 18.30 -7.92 -12.65
C THR A 236 17.83 -8.37 -14.04
N PRO A 237 18.67 -9.05 -14.83
CA PRO A 237 18.25 -9.62 -16.12
C PRO A 237 17.07 -10.61 -16.00
N SER A 238 16.86 -11.17 -14.80
CA SER A 238 15.73 -12.01 -14.40
C SER A 238 14.58 -11.25 -13.72
N GLY A 239 14.76 -9.95 -13.47
CA GLY A 239 13.83 -9.10 -12.74
C GLY A 239 12.67 -8.69 -13.64
N ASN A 240 11.68 -9.56 -13.72
CA ASN A 240 10.39 -9.24 -14.30
C ASN A 240 9.30 -9.59 -13.27
N ASP A 241 8.07 -9.24 -13.61
CA ASP A 241 6.87 -9.57 -12.85
C ASP A 241 6.06 -10.69 -13.54
N SER A 242 6.63 -11.41 -14.51
CA SER A 242 5.88 -12.41 -15.31
C SER A 242 5.36 -13.55 -14.45
N ASP A 243 6.14 -14.05 -13.50
CA ASP A 243 5.71 -15.13 -12.61
C ASP A 243 4.57 -14.69 -11.68
N LEU A 244 4.64 -13.44 -11.20
CA LEU A 244 3.59 -12.85 -10.38
C LEU A 244 2.29 -12.67 -11.18
N LEU A 245 2.39 -12.09 -12.39
CA LEU A 245 1.24 -11.88 -13.27
C LEU A 245 0.64 -13.21 -13.74
N THR A 246 1.47 -14.21 -14.04
CA THR A 246 1.01 -15.57 -14.40
C THR A 246 0.29 -16.22 -13.23
N TYR A 247 0.80 -16.08 -12.01
CA TYR A 247 0.13 -16.58 -10.82
C TYR A 247 -1.24 -15.91 -10.63
N ILE A 248 -1.34 -14.59 -10.77
CA ILE A 248 -2.63 -13.87 -10.73
C ILE A 248 -3.57 -14.42 -11.80
N GLY A 249 -3.05 -14.62 -13.02
CA GLY A 249 -3.73 -15.20 -14.18
C GLY A 249 -4.36 -16.57 -13.96
N THR A 250 -3.78 -17.39 -13.10
CA THR A 250 -4.08 -18.84 -13.05
C THR A 250 -4.52 -19.35 -11.68
N ALA A 251 -4.16 -18.68 -10.59
CA ALA A 251 -4.38 -19.16 -9.22
C ALA A 251 -5.55 -18.48 -8.49
N LEU A 252 -6.15 -17.43 -9.07
CA LEU A 252 -7.18 -16.61 -8.42
C LEU A 252 -8.51 -16.66 -9.19
N PRO A 253 -9.26 -17.78 -9.13
CA PRO A 253 -10.43 -18.00 -9.99
C PRO A 253 -11.58 -17.03 -9.73
N ALA A 254 -11.74 -16.55 -8.49
CA ALA A 254 -12.82 -15.65 -8.10
C ALA A 254 -12.50 -14.15 -8.26
N LEU A 255 -11.31 -13.80 -8.76
CA LEU A 255 -10.83 -12.41 -8.79
C LEU A 255 -11.65 -11.55 -9.76
N ALA A 256 -12.39 -10.60 -9.20
CA ALA A 256 -13.25 -9.69 -9.95
C ALA A 256 -12.67 -8.27 -10.05
N HIS A 257 -11.90 -7.84 -9.05
CA HIS A 257 -11.36 -6.49 -8.94
C HIS A 257 -9.86 -6.55 -8.69
N LEU A 258 -9.08 -5.99 -9.62
CA LEU A 258 -7.62 -5.97 -9.54
C LEU A 258 -7.10 -4.54 -9.57
N GLU A 259 -6.24 -4.18 -8.63
CA GLU A 259 -5.48 -2.93 -8.61
C GLU A 259 -3.98 -3.24 -8.53
N ILE A 260 -3.19 -2.69 -9.45
CA ILE A 260 -1.74 -2.87 -9.47
C ILE A 260 -1.07 -1.50 -9.52
N HIS A 261 -0.19 -1.25 -8.56
CA HIS A 261 0.82 -0.20 -8.64
C HIS A 261 2.18 -0.85 -8.86
N ARG A 262 2.58 -0.87 -10.14
CA ARG A 262 3.89 -1.33 -10.57
C ARG A 262 4.81 -0.13 -10.69
N TYR A 263 5.84 -0.07 -9.85
CA TYR A 263 6.87 0.96 -9.93
C TYR A 263 8.13 0.44 -10.61
N ARG A 264 8.80 1.33 -11.33
CA ARG A 264 10.13 1.05 -11.88
C ARG A 264 11.20 1.39 -10.87
N PHE A 265 12.25 0.57 -10.83
CA PHE A 265 13.45 0.94 -10.09
C PHE A 265 14.27 1.99 -10.86
N HIS A 266 14.42 1.81 -12.18
CA HIS A 266 15.12 2.76 -13.05
C HIS A 266 14.14 3.59 -13.88
N ARG A 267 14.32 4.92 -13.89
CA ARG A 267 13.45 5.82 -14.67
C ARG A 267 13.57 5.67 -16.19
N THR A 268 14.64 5.05 -16.65
CA THR A 268 14.87 4.73 -18.07
C THR A 268 14.20 3.43 -18.51
N GLU A 269 13.73 2.60 -17.57
CA GLU A 269 12.99 1.37 -17.89
C GLU A 269 11.73 1.71 -18.68
N ARG A 270 11.57 1.06 -19.84
CA ARG A 270 10.35 1.10 -20.63
C ARG A 270 9.45 -0.05 -20.22
N VAL A 271 8.26 0.29 -19.72
CA VAL A 271 7.28 -0.70 -19.28
C VAL A 271 6.61 -1.33 -20.49
N ASN A 272 6.62 -2.67 -20.55
CA ASN A 272 5.89 -3.43 -21.57
C ASN A 272 4.44 -3.64 -21.10
N HIS A 273 3.64 -2.58 -21.18
CA HIS A 273 2.22 -2.60 -20.76
C HIS A 273 1.37 -3.58 -21.58
N VAL A 274 1.76 -3.86 -22.83
CA VAL A 274 1.11 -4.86 -23.69
C VAL A 274 1.24 -6.25 -23.08
N ALA A 275 2.45 -6.66 -22.71
CA ALA A 275 2.68 -7.97 -22.08
C ALA A 275 1.96 -8.09 -20.72
N ILE A 276 1.92 -7.00 -19.94
CA ILE A 276 1.17 -6.97 -18.67
C ILE A 276 -0.32 -7.17 -18.93
N ALA A 277 -0.91 -6.41 -19.86
CA ALA A 277 -2.32 -6.53 -20.22
C ALA A 277 -2.64 -7.95 -20.72
N GLN A 278 -1.82 -8.51 -21.60
CA GLN A 278 -1.97 -9.88 -22.11
C GLN A 278 -1.94 -10.93 -20.99
N ALA A 279 -1.02 -10.82 -20.03
CA ALA A 279 -0.96 -11.75 -18.91
C ALA A 279 -2.24 -11.70 -18.06
N LEU A 280 -2.81 -10.51 -17.88
CA LEU A 280 -4.03 -10.32 -17.10
C LEU A 280 -5.30 -10.81 -17.83
N THR A 281 -5.28 -10.99 -19.16
CA THR A 281 -6.45 -11.55 -19.87
C THR A 281 -6.75 -13.00 -19.52
N ALA A 282 -5.81 -13.69 -18.87
CA ALA A 282 -6.02 -15.04 -18.33
C ALA A 282 -7.11 -15.08 -17.24
N VAL A 283 -7.31 -13.99 -16.49
CA VAL A 283 -8.31 -13.92 -15.42
C VAL A 283 -9.70 -13.58 -15.98
N LYS A 284 -10.44 -14.60 -16.42
CA LYS A 284 -11.74 -14.42 -17.09
C LYS A 284 -12.84 -13.85 -16.19
N SER A 285 -12.65 -13.88 -14.87
CA SER A 285 -13.57 -13.32 -13.87
C SER A 285 -13.43 -11.81 -13.66
N LEU A 286 -12.40 -11.16 -14.20
CA LEU A 286 -12.17 -9.72 -14.00
C LEU A 286 -13.33 -8.87 -14.53
N ARG A 287 -13.77 -7.95 -13.67
CA ARG A 287 -14.79 -6.93 -13.95
C ARG A 287 -14.19 -5.54 -14.03
N THR A 288 -13.28 -5.20 -13.10
CA THR A 288 -12.60 -3.91 -13.08
C THR A 288 -11.11 -4.10 -12.85
N VAL A 289 -10.30 -3.33 -13.58
CA VAL A 289 -8.85 -3.39 -13.47
C VAL A 289 -8.30 -1.97 -13.35
N ARG A 290 -7.54 -1.68 -12.29
CA ARG A 290 -6.87 -0.40 -12.04
C ARG A 290 -5.36 -0.59 -12.14
N LEU A 291 -4.70 0.11 -13.07
CA LEU A 291 -3.26 -0.04 -13.30
C LEU A 291 -2.53 1.30 -13.21
N ASN A 292 -1.68 1.42 -12.20
CA ASN A 292 -0.57 2.36 -12.22
C ASN A 292 0.67 1.62 -12.72
N LEU A 293 1.04 1.88 -13.98
CA LEU A 293 2.16 1.22 -14.65
C LEU A 293 3.47 2.02 -14.56
N ASP A 294 3.45 3.21 -13.96
CA ASP A 294 4.61 4.13 -13.89
C ASP A 294 5.30 4.27 -15.26
N PHE A 295 4.57 4.77 -16.26
CA PHE A 295 5.10 4.87 -17.62
C PHE A 295 6.34 5.79 -17.70
N HIS A 296 7.25 5.47 -18.61
CA HIS A 296 8.52 6.22 -18.79
C HIS A 296 8.38 7.61 -19.38
N ASP A 297 7.30 7.82 -20.12
CA ASP A 297 6.87 9.08 -20.70
C ASP A 297 5.93 9.87 -19.77
N ASP A 298 5.54 9.31 -18.64
CA ASP A 298 4.75 10.00 -17.62
C ASP A 298 5.58 11.13 -16.97
N HIS A 299 5.00 12.32 -16.94
CA HIS A 299 5.62 13.48 -16.32
C HIS A 299 5.60 13.43 -14.78
N GLY A 300 4.87 12.48 -14.19
CA GLY A 300 4.76 12.25 -12.75
C GLY A 300 3.82 13.22 -12.03
N PRO A 301 3.53 12.97 -10.75
CA PRO A 301 2.59 13.76 -9.97
C PRO A 301 3.06 15.20 -9.77
N TYR A 302 2.10 16.13 -9.74
CA TYR A 302 2.31 17.56 -9.50
C TYR A 302 3.33 18.24 -10.43
N CYS A 303 3.45 17.77 -11.67
CA CYS A 303 4.27 18.41 -12.69
C CYS A 303 3.73 19.80 -13.02
N GLY A 304 4.50 20.87 -12.78
CA GLY A 304 4.08 22.25 -13.06
C GLY A 304 4.11 22.67 -14.54
N ASN A 305 4.62 21.83 -15.45
CA ASN A 305 4.80 22.18 -16.86
C ASN A 305 3.58 21.79 -17.71
N ASN A 306 2.78 22.79 -18.10
CA ASN A 306 1.57 22.60 -18.92
C ASN A 306 1.83 21.80 -20.21
N ALA A 307 2.84 22.17 -21.00
CA ALA A 307 3.11 21.53 -22.28
C ALA A 307 3.48 20.04 -22.15
N LYS A 308 4.20 19.67 -21.07
CA LYS A 308 4.47 18.25 -20.77
C LYS A 308 3.18 17.50 -20.38
N ARG A 309 2.30 18.13 -19.61
CA ARG A 309 1.01 17.55 -19.21
C ARG A 309 0.09 17.34 -20.40
N GLU A 310 0.00 18.31 -21.30
CA GLU A 310 -0.82 18.22 -22.53
C GLU A 310 -0.31 17.11 -23.45
N ARG A 311 1.00 17.09 -23.74
CA ARG A 311 1.60 16.03 -24.57
C ARG A 311 1.36 14.63 -23.98
N TRP A 312 1.52 14.48 -22.67
CA TRP A 312 1.25 13.21 -22.00
C TRP A 312 -0.22 12.86 -22.04
N ARG A 313 -1.13 13.81 -21.80
CA ARG A 313 -2.58 13.60 -21.91
C ARG A 313 -2.95 13.06 -23.28
N ASP A 314 -2.43 13.65 -24.36
CA ASP A 314 -2.73 13.20 -25.73
C ASP A 314 -2.26 11.77 -25.97
N THR A 315 -1.05 11.42 -25.53
CA THR A 315 -0.51 10.05 -25.64
C THR A 315 -1.27 9.07 -24.75
N PHE A 316 -1.62 9.48 -23.54
CA PHE A 316 -2.32 8.66 -22.56
C PHE A 316 -3.74 8.33 -23.05
N MET A 317 -4.49 9.34 -23.49
CA MET A 317 -5.88 9.21 -23.95
C MET A 317 -5.98 8.63 -25.36
N GLY A 318 -5.09 9.01 -26.26
CA GLY A 318 -5.13 8.61 -27.67
C GLY A 318 -4.46 7.26 -27.95
N GLN A 319 -3.50 6.82 -27.12
CA GLN A 319 -2.72 5.62 -27.37
C GLN A 319 -2.72 4.64 -26.19
N ARG A 320 -2.21 5.04 -25.01
CA ARG A 320 -1.98 4.08 -23.89
C ARG A 320 -3.26 3.43 -23.39
N GLY A 321 -4.28 4.24 -23.09
CA GLY A 321 -5.57 3.76 -22.62
C GLY A 321 -6.27 2.83 -23.63
N PRO A 322 -6.48 3.27 -24.89
CA PRO A 322 -7.09 2.45 -25.92
C PRO A 322 -6.33 1.13 -26.20
N GLU A 323 -4.99 1.15 -26.21
CA GLU A 323 -4.17 -0.04 -26.45
C GLU A 323 -4.33 -1.07 -25.32
N VAL A 324 -4.28 -0.64 -24.05
CA VAL A 324 -4.51 -1.54 -22.90
C VAL A 324 -5.95 -2.07 -22.92
N LEU A 325 -6.94 -1.21 -23.17
CA LEU A 325 -8.34 -1.61 -23.23
C LEU A 325 -8.59 -2.63 -24.35
N ALA A 326 -8.00 -2.44 -25.54
CA ALA A 326 -8.19 -3.34 -26.68
C ALA A 326 -7.75 -4.78 -26.36
N ILE A 327 -6.64 -4.94 -25.64
CA ILE A 327 -6.14 -6.25 -25.18
C ILE A 327 -7.08 -6.79 -24.09
N MET A 328 -7.36 -5.98 -23.08
CA MET A 328 -8.11 -6.42 -21.90
C MET A 328 -9.57 -6.76 -22.22
N GLN A 329 -10.15 -6.25 -23.31
CA GLN A 329 -11.51 -6.59 -23.76
C GLN A 329 -11.74 -8.08 -24.05
N GLU A 330 -10.67 -8.86 -24.20
CA GLU A 330 -10.68 -10.33 -24.22
C GLU A 330 -11.24 -10.96 -22.92
N CYS A 331 -11.21 -10.22 -21.80
CA CYS A 331 -11.91 -10.62 -20.59
C CYS A 331 -13.43 -10.46 -20.78
N PRO A 332 -14.20 -11.55 -20.68
CA PRO A 332 -15.62 -11.54 -21.05
C PRO A 332 -16.47 -10.69 -20.10
N LEU A 333 -16.10 -10.60 -18.82
CA LEU A 333 -16.84 -9.87 -17.79
C LEU A 333 -16.32 -8.45 -17.55
N LEU A 334 -15.28 -8.04 -18.28
CA LEU A 334 -14.63 -6.75 -18.06
C LEU A 334 -15.58 -5.61 -18.42
N GLN A 335 -15.73 -4.68 -17.47
CA GLN A 335 -16.51 -3.46 -17.59
C GLN A 335 -15.62 -2.30 -18.04
N HIS A 336 -14.51 -2.08 -17.34
CA HIS A 336 -13.53 -1.05 -17.68
C HIS A 336 -12.10 -1.42 -17.23
N VAL A 337 -11.12 -0.76 -17.84
CA VAL A 337 -9.76 -0.65 -17.29
C VAL A 337 -9.54 0.80 -16.89
N ALA A 338 -9.16 1.07 -15.65
CA ALA A 338 -8.70 2.39 -15.24
C ALA A 338 -7.18 2.45 -15.22
N LEU A 339 -6.61 3.49 -15.83
CA LEU A 339 -5.18 3.76 -15.76
C LEU A 339 -4.95 4.97 -14.85
N LEU A 340 -3.92 4.91 -14.00
CA LEU A 340 -3.58 6.04 -13.14
C LEU A 340 -3.02 7.17 -14.01
N TYR A 341 -3.70 8.31 -13.99
CA TYR A 341 -3.28 9.54 -14.65
C TYR A 341 -2.85 10.55 -13.59
N HIS A 342 -1.61 11.02 -13.68
CA HIS A 342 -1.08 12.09 -12.84
C HIS A 342 -1.63 13.45 -13.30
N GLY A 343 -2.92 13.69 -13.14
CA GLY A 343 -3.57 14.94 -13.53
C GLY A 343 -3.38 16.09 -12.54
N HIS A 344 -4.14 17.16 -12.78
CA HIS A 344 -4.32 18.26 -11.82
C HIS A 344 -5.80 18.28 -11.39
N PRO A 345 -6.12 18.33 -10.09
CA PRO A 345 -5.23 18.60 -8.95
C PRO A 345 -4.50 17.38 -8.36
N SER A 346 -4.89 16.16 -8.73
CA SER A 346 -4.37 14.92 -8.11
C SER A 346 -4.18 13.79 -9.13
N ALA A 347 -3.49 12.73 -8.69
CA ALA A 347 -3.49 11.46 -9.40
C ALA A 347 -4.91 10.86 -9.35
N THR A 348 -5.46 10.53 -10.52
CA THR A 348 -6.84 10.05 -10.67
C THR A 348 -6.90 8.85 -11.60
N TRP A 349 -7.83 7.95 -11.35
CA TRP A 349 -8.11 6.78 -12.17
C TRP A 349 -8.96 7.19 -13.38
N VAL A 350 -8.36 7.17 -14.57
CA VAL A 350 -9.09 7.39 -15.83
C VAL A 350 -9.65 6.07 -16.31
N GLU A 351 -10.97 5.93 -16.34
CA GLU A 351 -11.62 4.70 -16.78
C GLU A 351 -11.79 4.67 -18.30
N PHE A 352 -11.32 3.60 -18.92
CA PHE A 352 -11.56 3.25 -20.32
C PHE A 352 -12.59 2.12 -20.34
N GLN A 353 -13.84 2.45 -20.69
CA GLN A 353 -14.96 1.52 -20.62
C GLN A 353 -15.06 0.65 -21.87
N THR A 354 -15.36 -0.63 -21.69
CA THR A 354 -15.61 -1.54 -22.81
C THR A 354 -16.88 -1.14 -23.57
N ALA A 355 -16.96 -1.51 -24.86
CA ALA A 355 -18.13 -1.23 -25.69
C ALA A 355 -19.45 -1.78 -25.11
N ARG A 356 -19.35 -2.80 -24.26
CA ARG A 356 -20.47 -3.50 -23.59
C ARG A 356 -21.15 -2.65 -22.52
N CYS A 357 -20.44 -1.69 -21.92
CA CYS A 357 -20.99 -0.81 -20.90
C CYS A 357 -21.73 0.37 -21.53
N PRO A 358 -22.91 0.75 -21.00
CA PRO A 358 -23.56 2.00 -21.37
C PRO A 358 -22.78 3.20 -20.81
N GLY A 359 -22.87 4.35 -21.48
CA GLY A 359 -22.24 5.59 -21.01
C GLY A 359 -20.98 5.99 -21.79
N PRO A 360 -20.19 6.93 -21.24
CA PRO A 360 -19.01 7.46 -21.90
C PRO A 360 -17.91 6.40 -22.01
N ARG A 361 -17.17 6.40 -23.13
CA ARG A 361 -16.07 5.45 -23.35
C ARG A 361 -14.84 5.76 -22.50
N VAL A 362 -14.70 7.02 -22.07
CA VAL A 362 -13.63 7.48 -21.19
C VAL A 362 -14.24 8.32 -20.08
N VAL A 363 -13.92 8.00 -18.83
CA VAL A 363 -14.32 8.77 -17.64
C VAL A 363 -13.07 9.33 -16.98
N LEU A 364 -13.03 10.65 -16.79
CA LEU A 364 -11.98 11.35 -16.06
C LEU A 364 -12.67 12.33 -15.10
N GLU A 365 -12.73 11.92 -13.84
CA GLU A 365 -13.34 12.68 -12.76
C GLU A 365 -12.33 12.85 -11.60
N TYR A 366 -12.59 13.81 -10.72
CA TYR A 366 -11.70 14.17 -9.60
C TYR A 366 -12.43 14.10 -8.24
N ASP A 367 -13.47 13.28 -8.16
CA ASP A 367 -14.16 12.96 -6.91
C ASP A 367 -13.42 11.90 -6.08
N SER A 368 -14.00 11.55 -4.93
CA SER A 368 -13.44 10.57 -4.00
C SER A 368 -13.40 9.12 -4.50
N GLU A 369 -14.13 8.78 -5.56
CA GLU A 369 -14.15 7.42 -6.13
C GLU A 369 -13.02 7.21 -7.15
N HIS A 370 -12.62 8.30 -7.83
CA HIS A 370 -11.60 8.30 -8.87
C HIS A 370 -10.22 8.74 -8.38
N VAL A 371 -10.15 9.62 -7.37
CA VAL A 371 -8.85 10.05 -6.82
C VAL A 371 -8.19 8.90 -6.05
N ASP A 372 -6.96 8.55 -6.43
CA ASP A 372 -6.25 7.40 -5.85
C ASP A 372 -5.73 7.66 -4.42
N SER A 373 -5.23 8.86 -4.16
CA SER A 373 -4.77 9.23 -2.83
C SER A 373 -5.10 10.68 -2.47
N GLU A 374 -5.31 10.94 -1.18
CA GLU A 374 -5.57 12.29 -0.68
C GLU A 374 -4.52 13.26 -1.26
N PRO A 375 -4.96 14.31 -1.98
CA PRO A 375 -4.03 15.29 -2.50
C PRO A 375 -3.28 15.91 -1.35
N ILE A 376 -1.99 16.13 -1.56
CA ILE A 376 -1.17 16.76 -0.54
C ILE A 376 -1.63 18.22 -0.42
N ARG A 377 -1.88 18.67 0.82
CA ARG A 377 -2.29 20.06 1.08
C ARG A 377 -1.17 21.01 0.67
N MET A 378 -1.32 21.64 -0.48
CA MET A 378 -0.45 22.71 -0.95
C MET A 378 -1.06 24.07 -0.59
N GLN A 379 -0.27 24.98 -0.02
CA GLN A 379 -0.60 26.40 -0.01
C GLN A 379 0.08 27.06 -1.20
N TRP A 380 -0.73 27.61 -2.10
CA TRP A 380 -0.27 28.56 -3.11
C TRP A 380 0.06 29.87 -2.38
N LEU A 381 1.33 30.27 -2.40
CA LEU A 381 1.67 31.66 -2.09
C LEU A 381 1.34 32.47 -3.34
N THR A 382 0.16 33.11 -3.34
CA THR A 382 -0.14 34.16 -4.32
C THR A 382 0.81 35.33 -4.05
N THR A 383 1.56 35.72 -5.07
CA THR A 383 2.39 36.94 -5.05
C THR A 383 1.55 38.17 -5.27
#